data_AF-A0AAV9XEK7-F1
#
_entry.id   AF-A0AAV9XEK7-F1
#
_cell.length_a   1.000
_cell.length_b   1.000
_cell.length_c   1.000
_cell.angle_alpha   90.00
_cell.angle_beta   90.00
_cell.angle_gamma   90.00
#
_symmetry.space_group_name_H-M   'P 1'
#
loop_
_entity.id
_entity.type
_entity.pdbx_description
1 polymer ?
#
loop_
_entity_poly.entity_id
_entity_poly.type
_entity_poly.pdbx_seq_one_letter_code
_entity_poly.pdbx_strand_id
1 'polypeptide(L)'
;MVNVFAVPVFFIVFRESLETAIIASILLSFLKQTFDTPDSDRSAYVRLRRHVWLGLITGFIIVLAIGGGMIGAFYRLGVNAWANTEDLWEGIFCMIASVIITIMGAAILRVSKLQAKWQKKITLALQAKRSETTFGQKLEKYSLFILPFITILREGLEAVIFVGGVGLSYPASAFPVPVITGILAGAAIGFILYKGGNAFHLQIFLIVSTGFLYLVAAGLFSRGVWLIENYKYVKLVGGDVGETGVGAGSYDIRNSVWHVNCCSPEYNGGGGWGIFNALFGWQNSATYGSVISYNIYWIVVIAYFLFMYFREKKEFDASTRSDSDLEAENGKGVVGAGKVPGHTGVEVDEKSN
;
A
#
# COMPACT_ATOMS: atom_id res chain seq x y z
N MET A 1 5.93 -31.33 -4.65
CA MET A 1 6.51 -30.53 -5.75
C MET A 1 6.84 -29.15 -5.20
N VAL A 2 7.98 -28.58 -5.59
CA VAL A 2 8.46 -27.29 -5.06
C VAL A 2 7.48 -26.20 -5.48
N ASN A 3 6.83 -25.53 -4.52
CA ASN A 3 6.04 -24.32 -4.82
C ASN A 3 7.03 -23.23 -5.27
N VAL A 4 7.27 -23.12 -6.58
CA VAL A 4 8.32 -22.23 -7.12
C VAL A 4 7.91 -20.75 -7.09
N PHE A 5 6.63 -20.47 -6.81
CA PHE A 5 6.09 -19.11 -6.92
C PHE A 5 5.08 -18.80 -5.81
N ALA A 6 5.51 -18.07 -4.80
CA ALA A 6 4.62 -17.50 -3.79
C ALA A 6 3.85 -16.31 -4.38
N VAL A 7 2.62 -16.56 -4.86
CA VAL A 7 1.74 -15.54 -5.46
C VAL A 7 1.50 -14.35 -4.52
N PRO A 8 1.25 -14.52 -3.20
CA PRO A 8 1.09 -13.39 -2.28
C PRO A 8 2.34 -12.49 -2.24
N VAL A 9 3.53 -13.08 -2.20
CA VAL A 9 4.82 -12.37 -2.18
C VAL A 9 5.00 -11.54 -3.45
N PHE A 10 4.62 -12.09 -4.61
CA PHE A 10 4.65 -11.34 -5.87
C PHE A 10 3.79 -10.08 -5.79
N PHE A 11 2.52 -10.19 -5.37
CA PHE A 11 1.63 -9.03 -5.33
C PHE A 11 2.04 -7.99 -4.29
N ILE A 12 2.61 -8.40 -3.16
CA ILE A 12 3.18 -7.48 -2.16
C ILE A 12 4.35 -6.72 -2.79
N VAL A 13 5.38 -7.41 -3.29
CA VAL A 13 6.58 -6.77 -3.86
C VAL A 13 6.23 -5.91 -5.08
N PHE A 14 5.33 -6.39 -5.92
CA PHE A 14 4.83 -5.65 -7.08
C PHE A 14 4.13 -4.35 -6.67
N ARG A 15 3.31 -4.39 -5.61
CA ARG A 15 2.67 -3.18 -5.06
C ARG A 15 3.70 -2.21 -4.50
N GLU A 16 4.62 -2.66 -3.63
CA GLU A 16 5.62 -1.79 -3.02
C GLU A 16 6.57 -1.14 -4.06
N SER A 17 6.91 -1.91 -5.10
CA SER A 17 7.70 -1.40 -6.22
C SER A 17 6.94 -0.39 -7.09
N LEU A 18 5.62 -0.56 -7.28
CA LEU A 18 4.78 0.43 -7.94
C LEU A 18 4.64 1.72 -7.14
N GLU A 19 4.41 1.63 -5.83
CA GLU A 19 4.32 2.81 -4.96
C GLU A 19 5.63 3.61 -4.99
N THR A 20 6.75 2.90 -4.87
CA THR A 20 8.10 3.48 -5.01
C THR A 20 8.28 4.14 -6.39
N ALA A 21 7.87 3.46 -7.46
CA ALA A 21 8.04 3.99 -8.82
C ALA A 21 7.16 5.21 -9.09
N ILE A 22 5.95 5.27 -8.53
CA ILE A 22 5.08 6.45 -8.59
C ILE A 22 5.73 7.63 -7.87
N ILE A 23 6.24 7.43 -6.65
CA ILE A 23 6.90 8.50 -5.88
C ILE A 23 8.16 8.99 -6.61
N ALA A 24 8.98 8.08 -7.14
CA ALA A 24 10.16 8.41 -7.93
C ALA A 24 9.80 9.22 -9.19
N SER A 25 8.74 8.81 -9.91
CA SER A 25 8.26 9.50 -11.11
C SER A 25 7.77 10.91 -10.80
N ILE A 26 7.08 11.10 -9.67
CA ILE A 26 6.60 12.42 -9.21
C ILE A 26 7.78 13.32 -8.85
N LEU A 27 8.77 12.82 -8.12
CA LEU A 27 9.97 13.57 -7.77
C LEU A 27 10.75 13.99 -9.03
N LEU A 28 10.86 13.09 -10.01
CA LEU A 28 11.51 13.38 -11.31
C LEU A 28 10.72 14.39 -12.15
N SER A 29 9.39 14.29 -12.17
CA SER A 29 8.52 15.24 -12.86
C SER A 29 8.55 16.62 -12.22
N PHE A 30 8.56 16.66 -10.88
CA PHE A 30 8.71 17.89 -10.11
C PHE A 30 10.05 18.58 -10.40
N LEU A 31 11.15 17.80 -10.39
CA LEU A 31 12.47 18.32 -10.75
C LEU A 31 12.50 18.89 -12.17
N LYS A 32 11.78 18.27 -13.12
CA LYS A 32 11.67 18.80 -14.47
C LYS A 32 10.94 20.14 -14.47
N GLN A 33 9.83 20.27 -13.75
CA GLN A 33 9.00 21.48 -13.72
C GLN A 33 9.68 22.67 -13.02
N THR A 34 10.46 22.44 -11.96
CA THR A 34 11.19 23.53 -11.26
C THR A 34 12.34 24.10 -12.09
N PHE A 35 12.99 23.26 -12.90
CA PHE A 35 14.18 23.64 -13.68
C PHE A 35 13.89 23.91 -15.17
N ASP A 36 12.62 23.94 -15.59
CA ASP A 36 12.20 24.31 -16.97
C ASP A 36 12.07 25.84 -17.18
N THR A 37 12.44 26.64 -16.17
CA THR A 37 12.42 28.11 -16.26
C THR A 37 13.60 28.60 -17.15
N PRO A 38 13.42 29.56 -18.07
CA PRO A 38 14.42 29.93 -19.09
C PRO A 38 15.82 30.37 -18.58
N ASP A 39 15.96 30.73 -17.30
CA ASP A 39 17.23 31.10 -16.63
C ASP A 39 17.91 29.94 -15.87
N SER A 40 17.44 28.71 -16.04
CA SER A 40 17.85 27.54 -15.26
C SER A 40 19.07 26.83 -15.85
N ASP A 41 20.13 26.67 -15.03
CA ASP A 41 21.30 25.88 -15.35
C ASP A 41 20.95 24.42 -15.69
N ARG A 42 21.00 24.06 -16.97
CA ARG A 42 20.85 22.68 -17.45
C ARG A 42 21.81 21.70 -16.76
N SER A 43 22.95 22.19 -16.27
CA SER A 43 23.95 21.42 -15.51
C SER A 43 23.50 21.12 -14.06
N ALA A 44 22.67 21.96 -13.45
CA ALA A 44 22.11 21.76 -12.12
C ALA A 44 21.04 20.67 -12.15
N TYR A 45 20.16 20.68 -13.17
CA TYR A 45 19.15 19.63 -13.40
C TYR A 45 19.76 18.23 -13.51
N VAL A 46 20.81 18.06 -14.32
CA VAL A 46 21.47 16.75 -14.51
C VAL A 46 22.16 16.27 -13.22
N ARG A 47 22.76 17.18 -12.45
CA ARG A 47 23.34 16.85 -11.14
C ARG A 47 22.28 16.42 -10.14
N LEU A 48 21.16 17.14 -10.03
CA LEU A 48 20.09 16.81 -9.08
C LEU A 48 19.39 15.50 -9.45
N ARG A 49 19.19 15.22 -10.74
CA ARG A 49 18.67 13.94 -11.22
C ARG A 49 19.55 12.75 -10.80
N ARG A 50 20.87 12.92 -10.84
CA ARG A 50 21.82 11.89 -10.35
C ARG A 50 21.71 11.68 -8.85
N HIS A 51 21.50 12.73 -8.04
CA HIS A 51 21.29 12.58 -6.59
C HIS A 51 20.01 11.79 -6.28
N VAL A 52 18.92 12.03 -7.00
CA VAL A 52 17.68 11.24 -6.84
C VAL A 52 17.94 9.76 -7.15
N TRP A 53 18.56 9.47 -8.30
CA TRP A 53 18.88 8.09 -8.68
C TRP A 53 19.87 7.41 -7.72
N LEU A 54 20.87 8.13 -7.22
CA LEU A 54 21.77 7.63 -6.18
C LEU A 54 21.00 7.30 -4.90
N GLY A 55 20.09 8.17 -4.46
CA GLY A 55 19.23 7.90 -3.30
C GLY A 55 18.39 6.63 -3.49
N LEU A 56 17.79 6.47 -4.68
CA LEU A 56 16.97 5.30 -5.01
C LEU A 56 17.80 4.00 -4.99
N ILE A 57 18.94 3.99 -5.68
CA ILE A 57 19.83 2.81 -5.76
C ILE A 57 20.39 2.45 -4.39
N THR A 58 20.84 3.44 -3.62
CA THR A 58 21.45 3.20 -2.31
C THR A 58 20.43 2.63 -1.33
N GLY A 59 19.21 3.18 -1.30
CA GLY A 59 18.12 2.64 -0.48
C GLY A 59 17.76 1.21 -0.87
N PHE A 60 17.65 0.94 -2.18
CA PHE A 60 17.33 -0.38 -2.70
C PHE A 60 18.37 -1.44 -2.32
N ILE A 61 19.66 -1.12 -2.41
CA ILE A 61 20.75 -2.02 -2.00
C ILE A 61 20.67 -2.35 -0.50
N ILE A 62 20.39 -1.36 0.35
CA ILE A 62 20.27 -1.58 1.80
C ILE A 62 19.08 -2.50 2.11
N VAL A 63 17.94 -2.27 1.46
CA VAL A 63 16.75 -3.13 1.64
C VAL A 63 17.03 -4.57 1.22
N LEU A 64 17.70 -4.78 0.08
CA LEU A 64 18.10 -6.11 -0.37
C LEU A 64 19.08 -6.79 0.60
N ALA A 65 20.03 -6.03 1.16
CA ALA A 65 20.98 -6.55 2.13
C ALA A 65 20.28 -6.99 3.43
N ILE A 66 19.32 -6.19 3.92
CA ILE A 66 18.53 -6.52 5.12
C ILE A 66 17.63 -7.73 4.87
N GLY A 67 16.92 -7.76 3.74
CA GLY A 67 16.07 -8.90 3.37
C GLY A 67 16.87 -10.20 3.19
N GLY A 68 18.00 -10.14 2.48
CA GLY A 68 18.90 -11.28 2.33
C GLY A 68 19.52 -11.73 3.66
N GLY A 69 19.88 -10.79 4.53
CA GLY A 69 20.39 -11.07 5.87
C GLY A 69 19.36 -11.74 6.77
N MET A 70 18.09 -11.32 6.70
CA MET A 70 16.99 -11.91 7.45
C MET A 70 16.73 -13.36 7.03
N ILE A 71 16.67 -13.62 5.72
CA ILE A 71 16.55 -14.97 5.18
C ILE A 71 17.77 -15.82 5.60
N GLY A 72 18.99 -15.30 5.44
CA GLY A 72 20.21 -16.01 5.81
C GLY A 72 20.30 -16.35 7.30
N ALA A 73 19.83 -15.46 8.18
CA ALA A 73 19.79 -15.69 9.62
C ALA A 73 18.75 -16.76 10.00
N PHE A 74 17.56 -16.69 9.42
CA PHE A 74 16.46 -17.60 9.72
C PHE A 74 16.81 -19.05 9.38
N TYR A 75 17.46 -19.27 8.23
CA TYR A 75 17.87 -20.61 7.79
C TYR A 75 19.12 -21.14 8.51
N ARG A 76 19.93 -20.28 9.14
CA ARG A 76 21.07 -20.72 9.98
C ARG A 76 20.71 -21.06 11.42
N LEU A 77 19.65 -20.44 11.98
CA LEU A 77 19.39 -20.44 13.42
C LEU A 77 18.34 -21.44 13.94
N GLY A 78 17.86 -22.37 13.11
CA GLY A 78 17.50 -23.70 13.62
C GLY A 78 16.02 -24.09 13.51
N VAL A 79 15.84 -25.19 12.78
CA VAL A 79 14.59 -25.86 12.41
C VAL A 79 13.96 -26.64 13.58
N ASN A 80 14.64 -26.76 14.74
CA ASN A 80 14.28 -27.74 15.78
C ASN A 80 13.68 -27.16 17.07
N ALA A 81 13.69 -25.83 17.27
CA ALA A 81 13.14 -25.23 18.49
C ALA A 81 11.64 -24.88 18.39
N TRP A 82 11.08 -24.82 17.17
CA TRP A 82 9.77 -24.22 16.90
C TRP A 82 8.71 -25.21 16.42
N ALA A 83 9.10 -26.44 16.04
CA ALA A 83 8.23 -27.45 15.43
C ALA A 83 6.95 -27.76 16.27
N ASN A 84 7.06 -27.78 17.61
CA ASN A 84 5.91 -28.06 18.48
C ASN A 84 4.88 -26.91 18.57
N THR A 85 5.21 -25.72 18.07
CA THR A 85 4.35 -24.51 18.14
C THR A 85 4.24 -23.81 16.79
N GLU A 86 4.62 -24.49 15.72
CA GLU A 86 4.71 -23.94 14.36
C GLU A 86 3.35 -23.41 13.91
N ASP A 87 2.31 -24.25 13.94
CA ASP A 87 0.93 -23.87 13.59
C ASP A 87 0.42 -22.65 14.36
N LEU A 88 0.74 -22.57 15.66
CA LEU A 88 0.29 -21.46 16.50
C LEU A 88 0.96 -20.14 16.10
N TRP A 89 2.28 -20.16 15.90
CA TRP A 89 3.03 -18.99 15.47
C TRP A 89 2.66 -18.58 14.05
N GLU A 90 2.56 -19.53 13.13
CA GLU A 90 2.13 -19.30 11.76
C GLU A 90 0.73 -18.65 11.73
N GLY A 91 -0.21 -19.15 12.55
CA GLY A 91 -1.55 -18.58 12.67
C GLY A 91 -1.54 -17.13 13.17
N ILE A 92 -0.72 -16.83 14.19
CA ILE A 92 -0.57 -15.47 14.73
C ILE A 92 0.02 -14.53 13.68
N PHE A 93 1.07 -14.95 12.96
CA PHE A 93 1.68 -14.13 11.92
C PHE A 93 0.71 -13.88 10.76
N CYS A 94 -0.09 -14.86 10.35
CA CYS A 94 -1.13 -14.69 9.34
C CYS A 94 -2.19 -13.68 9.77
N MET A 95 -2.64 -13.72 11.03
CA MET A 95 -3.60 -12.74 11.55
C MET A 95 -3.01 -11.33 11.58
N ILE A 96 -1.79 -11.16 12.10
CA ILE A 96 -1.11 -9.86 12.13
C ILE A 96 -0.91 -9.33 10.71
N ALA A 97 -0.42 -10.17 9.79
CA ALA A 97 -0.22 -9.81 8.39
C ALA A 97 -1.53 -9.31 7.75
N SER A 98 -2.65 -9.99 7.97
CA SER A 98 -3.95 -9.59 7.42
C SER A 98 -4.39 -8.19 7.91
N VAL A 99 -4.20 -7.88 9.19
CA VAL A 99 -4.53 -6.58 9.78
C VAL A 99 -3.66 -5.48 9.18
N ILE A 100 -2.34 -5.71 9.07
CA ILE A 100 -1.42 -4.71 8.53
C ILE A 100 -1.71 -4.47 7.03
N ILE A 101 -1.94 -5.53 6.23
CA ILE A 101 -2.35 -5.40 4.83
C ILE A 101 -3.65 -4.59 4.71
N THR A 102 -4.61 -4.80 5.62
CA THR A 102 -5.90 -4.07 5.63
C THR A 102 -5.69 -2.56 5.83
N ILE A 103 -4.93 -2.19 6.86
CA ILE A 103 -4.66 -0.80 7.24
C ILE A 103 -3.87 -0.09 6.12
N MET A 104 -2.86 -0.76 5.60
CA MET A 104 -1.98 -0.22 4.57
C MET A 104 -2.69 -0.08 3.23
N GLY A 105 -3.53 -1.05 2.85
CA GLY A 105 -4.39 -0.97 1.66
C GLY A 105 -5.40 0.18 1.73
N ALA A 106 -5.81 0.60 2.93
CA ALA A 106 -6.69 1.77 3.07
C ALA A 106 -5.92 3.10 2.89
N ALA A 107 -4.65 3.15 3.30
CA ALA A 107 -3.80 4.33 3.18
C ALA A 107 -3.49 4.68 1.71
N ILE A 108 -3.26 3.68 0.86
CA ILE A 108 -2.89 3.90 -0.56
C ILE A 108 -4.03 4.48 -1.40
N LEU A 109 -5.29 4.13 -1.12
CA LEU A 109 -6.43 4.68 -1.87
C LEU A 109 -6.53 6.22 -1.73
N ARG A 110 -5.85 6.80 -0.75
CA ARG A 110 -5.78 8.24 -0.50
C ARG A 110 -4.55 8.92 -1.12
N VAL A 111 -3.61 8.16 -1.72
CA VAL A 111 -2.36 8.71 -2.27
C VAL A 111 -2.62 9.73 -3.38
N SER A 112 -3.62 9.51 -4.24
CA SER A 112 -3.96 10.46 -5.31
C SER A 112 -4.37 11.83 -4.77
N LYS A 113 -5.12 11.88 -3.67
CA LYS A 113 -5.49 13.13 -2.97
C LYS A 113 -4.30 13.75 -2.23
N LEU A 114 -3.39 12.93 -1.70
CA LEU A 114 -2.17 13.39 -1.01
C LEU A 114 -1.19 14.04 -1.98
N GLN A 115 -1.08 13.54 -3.22
CA GLN A 115 -0.23 14.11 -4.27
C GLN A 115 -0.59 15.56 -4.59
N ALA A 116 -1.87 15.87 -4.78
CA ALA A 116 -2.32 17.24 -5.08
C ALA A 116 -2.08 18.20 -3.90
N LYS A 117 -2.27 17.75 -2.66
CA LYS A 117 -1.97 18.55 -1.46
C LYS A 117 -0.46 18.74 -1.26
N TRP A 118 0.34 17.72 -1.53
CA TRP A 118 1.80 17.79 -1.44
C TRP A 118 2.39 18.71 -2.50
N GLN A 119 1.93 18.65 -3.76
CA GLN A 119 2.35 19.59 -4.79
C GLN A 119 2.05 21.03 -4.35
N LYS A 120 0.83 21.33 -3.89
CA LYS A 120 0.51 22.68 -3.37
C LYS A 120 1.41 23.10 -2.21
N LYS A 121 1.67 22.21 -1.25
CA LYS A 121 2.54 22.53 -0.09
C LYS A 121 4.00 22.74 -0.49
N ILE A 122 4.52 21.97 -1.44
CA ILE A 122 5.89 22.11 -1.94
C ILE A 122 6.03 23.39 -2.77
N THR A 123 5.07 23.69 -3.66
CA THR A 123 5.08 24.92 -4.46
C THR A 123 5.02 26.17 -3.58
N LEU A 124 4.17 26.14 -2.54
CA LEU A 124 4.11 27.21 -1.54
C LEU A 124 5.40 27.30 -0.71
N ALA A 125 5.97 26.17 -0.28
CA ALA A 125 7.22 26.15 0.49
C ALA A 125 8.44 26.60 -0.34
N LEU A 126 8.44 26.41 -1.66
CA LEU A 126 9.49 26.90 -2.55
C LEU A 126 9.32 28.37 -2.92
N GLN A 127 8.09 28.83 -3.15
CA GLN A 127 7.80 30.25 -3.38
C GLN A 127 8.05 31.10 -2.13
N ALA A 128 7.74 30.57 -0.93
CA ALA A 128 7.96 31.26 0.33
C ALA A 128 9.44 31.33 0.77
N LYS A 129 10.35 30.59 0.11
CA LYS A 129 11.75 30.45 0.55
C LYS A 129 12.81 30.96 -0.44
N ARG A 130 12.45 31.96 -1.26
CA ARG A 130 13.42 32.90 -1.86
C ARG A 130 13.87 33.94 -0.82
N SER A 131 14.34 33.47 0.34
CA SER A 131 14.96 34.27 1.39
C SER A 131 16.31 33.66 1.74
N GLU A 132 17.34 34.40 1.31
CA GLU A 132 18.78 34.19 1.50
C GLU A 132 19.14 33.69 2.90
N THR A 133 19.33 32.37 3.07
CA THR A 133 20.08 31.84 4.22
C THR A 133 20.94 30.65 3.83
N THR A 134 22.23 30.74 4.14
CA THR A 134 23.33 29.79 3.84
C THR A 134 23.10 28.36 4.37
N PHE A 135 22.24 28.19 5.38
CA PHE A 135 21.84 26.88 5.90
C PHE A 135 20.79 26.19 5.00
N GLY A 136 19.98 26.97 4.29
CA GLY A 136 19.01 26.50 3.29
C GLY A 136 19.70 25.85 2.09
N GLN A 137 20.84 26.37 1.63
CA GLN A 137 21.56 25.87 0.46
C GLN A 137 22.22 24.49 0.67
N LYS A 138 22.72 24.19 1.89
CA LYS A 138 23.24 22.84 2.22
C LYS A 138 22.10 21.82 2.37
N LEU A 139 20.98 22.23 2.97
CA LEU A 139 19.79 21.39 3.03
C LEU A 139 19.21 21.16 1.63
N GLU A 140 19.19 22.17 0.76
CA GLU A 140 18.76 22.08 -0.64
C GLU A 140 19.62 21.10 -1.46
N LYS A 141 20.94 21.07 -1.20
CA LYS A 141 21.89 20.18 -1.88
C LYS A 141 21.75 18.69 -1.47
N TYR A 142 21.30 18.39 -0.24
CA TYR A 142 21.15 17.01 0.27
C TYR A 142 19.68 16.55 0.46
N SER A 143 18.71 17.46 0.52
CA SER A 143 17.28 17.15 0.70
C SER A 143 16.73 16.34 -0.46
N LEU A 144 17.20 16.60 -1.69
CA LEU A 144 16.77 15.84 -2.87
C LEU A 144 17.31 14.41 -2.93
N PHE A 145 18.34 14.08 -2.15
CA PHE A 145 18.83 12.71 -1.98
C PHE A 145 18.09 12.00 -0.83
N ILE A 146 17.92 12.69 0.31
CA ILE A 146 17.36 12.12 1.54
C ILE A 146 15.91 11.72 1.37
N LEU A 147 15.10 12.52 0.68
CA LEU A 147 13.67 12.25 0.49
C LEU A 147 13.41 10.91 -0.23
N PRO A 148 13.90 10.69 -1.47
CA PRO A 148 13.71 9.40 -2.14
C PRO A 148 14.39 8.23 -1.42
N PHE A 149 15.51 8.49 -0.74
CA PHE A 149 16.20 7.47 0.06
C PHE A 149 15.37 6.96 1.25
N ILE A 150 14.82 7.87 2.06
CA ILE A 150 13.97 7.51 3.21
C ILE A 150 12.70 6.83 2.73
N THR A 151 12.10 7.29 1.63
CA THR A 151 10.91 6.65 1.06
C THR A 151 11.19 5.20 0.69
N ILE A 152 12.25 4.91 -0.07
CA ILE A 152 12.58 3.53 -0.44
C ILE A 152 12.93 2.68 0.76
N LEU A 153 13.65 3.23 1.73
CA LEU A 153 13.94 2.49 2.95
C LEU A 153 12.66 2.11 3.68
N ARG A 154 11.68 3.01 3.79
CA ARG A 154 10.42 2.72 4.45
C ARG A 154 9.61 1.67 3.70
N GLU A 155 9.27 1.92 2.44
CA GLU A 155 8.43 1.01 1.64
C GLU A 155 9.14 -0.34 1.42
N GLY A 156 10.47 -0.32 1.25
CA GLY A 156 11.28 -1.51 1.10
C GLY A 156 11.44 -2.33 2.38
N LEU A 157 11.60 -1.70 3.55
CA LEU A 157 11.61 -2.41 4.83
C LEU A 157 10.25 -3.00 5.16
N GLU A 158 9.18 -2.26 4.87
CA GLU A 158 7.81 -2.74 4.98
C GLU A 158 7.61 -3.99 4.10
N ALA A 159 8.06 -3.97 2.84
CA ALA A 159 8.07 -5.14 1.96
C ALA A 159 8.80 -6.34 2.57
N VAL A 160 10.00 -6.13 3.14
CA VAL A 160 10.80 -7.21 3.74
C VAL A 160 10.09 -7.82 4.95
N ILE A 161 9.47 -7.00 5.81
CA ILE A 161 8.73 -7.46 6.98
C ILE A 161 7.50 -8.26 6.57
N PHE A 162 6.75 -7.79 5.56
CA PHE A 162 5.59 -8.50 5.03
C PHE A 162 5.94 -9.83 4.38
N VAL A 163 6.99 -9.84 3.54
CA VAL A 163 7.48 -11.07 2.91
C VAL A 163 8.01 -12.03 3.97
N GLY A 164 8.64 -11.54 5.03
CA GLY A 164 9.02 -12.35 6.19
C GLY A 164 7.80 -12.99 6.86
N GLY A 165 6.75 -12.22 7.14
CA GLY A 165 5.55 -12.71 7.81
C GLY A 165 4.73 -13.73 7.00
N VAL A 166 4.53 -13.49 5.70
CA VAL A 166 3.83 -14.42 4.80
C VAL A 166 4.73 -15.57 4.34
N GLY A 167 6.04 -15.35 4.39
CA GLY A 167 7.06 -16.28 3.95
C GLY A 167 7.28 -17.49 4.84
N LEU A 168 6.92 -17.42 6.12
CA LEU A 168 7.04 -18.55 7.03
C LEU A 168 6.28 -19.78 6.53
N SER A 169 5.22 -19.57 5.74
CA SER A 169 4.41 -20.60 5.13
C SER A 169 4.99 -21.24 3.85
N TYR A 170 6.19 -20.82 3.39
CA TYR A 170 6.78 -21.25 2.12
C TYR A 170 8.27 -21.59 2.22
N PRO A 171 8.75 -22.59 1.43
CA PRO A 171 10.19 -22.89 1.36
C PRO A 171 10.99 -21.75 0.73
N ALA A 172 12.23 -21.52 1.19
CA ALA A 172 13.13 -20.43 0.75
C ALA A 172 13.32 -20.33 -0.78
N SER A 173 13.25 -21.46 -1.48
CA SER A 173 13.37 -21.49 -2.94
C SER A 173 12.22 -20.79 -3.66
N ALA A 174 11.08 -20.57 -2.99
CA ALA A 174 9.87 -19.97 -3.54
C ALA A 174 9.89 -18.43 -3.60
N PHE A 175 10.88 -17.78 -2.98
CA PHE A 175 10.91 -16.32 -2.81
C PHE A 175 11.61 -15.54 -3.91
N PRO A 176 12.78 -15.97 -4.44
CA PRO A 176 13.54 -15.12 -5.35
C PRO A 176 12.79 -14.80 -6.65
N VAL A 177 12.05 -15.78 -7.18
CA VAL A 177 11.33 -15.62 -8.45
C VAL A 177 10.21 -14.58 -8.32
N PRO A 178 9.26 -14.68 -7.37
CA PRO A 178 8.25 -13.64 -7.12
C PRO A 178 8.81 -12.24 -6.88
N VAL A 179 9.92 -12.14 -6.14
CA VAL A 179 10.54 -10.83 -5.81
C VAL A 179 11.09 -10.18 -7.08
N ILE A 180 11.85 -10.93 -7.89
CA ILE A 180 12.44 -10.40 -9.13
C ILE A 180 11.35 -10.04 -10.14
N THR A 181 10.37 -10.91 -10.35
CA THR A 181 9.29 -10.65 -11.30
C THR A 181 8.40 -9.49 -10.84
N GLY A 182 8.15 -9.37 -9.53
CA GLY A 182 7.41 -8.25 -8.94
C GLY A 182 8.11 -6.91 -9.14
N ILE A 183 9.41 -6.83 -8.85
CA ILE A 183 10.22 -5.62 -9.08
C ILE A 183 10.25 -5.26 -10.56
N LEU A 184 10.46 -6.22 -11.46
CA LEU A 184 10.50 -5.97 -12.90
C LEU A 184 9.16 -5.46 -13.43
N ALA A 185 8.05 -6.10 -13.02
CA ALA A 185 6.72 -5.67 -13.42
C ALA A 185 6.39 -4.27 -12.89
N GLY A 186 6.71 -3.99 -11.62
CA GLY A 186 6.48 -2.69 -10.99
C GLY A 186 7.32 -1.60 -11.62
N ALA A 187 8.59 -1.87 -11.92
CA ALA A 187 9.47 -0.95 -12.63
C ALA A 187 9.00 -0.68 -14.07
N ALA A 188 8.54 -1.70 -14.79
CA ALA A 188 8.03 -1.55 -16.15
C ALA A 188 6.78 -0.66 -16.19
N ILE A 189 5.81 -0.91 -15.31
CA ILE A 189 4.62 -0.05 -15.19
C ILE A 189 5.03 1.35 -14.73
N GLY A 190 5.88 1.47 -13.72
CA GLY A 190 6.47 2.73 -13.27
C GLY A 190 7.08 3.56 -14.39
N PHE A 191 7.82 2.93 -15.30
CA PHE A 191 8.41 3.58 -16.46
C PHE A 191 7.36 4.05 -17.47
N ILE A 192 6.35 3.23 -17.75
CA ILE A 192 5.20 3.61 -18.60
C ILE A 192 4.49 4.82 -18.01
N LEU A 193 4.38 4.91 -16.68
CA LEU A 193 3.74 6.03 -15.99
C LEU A 193 4.53 7.33 -16.10
N TYR A 194 5.84 7.27 -15.92
CA TYR A 194 6.72 8.43 -16.13
C TYR A 194 6.56 9.03 -17.53
N LYS A 195 6.31 8.18 -18.53
CA LYS A 195 6.17 8.59 -19.95
C LYS A 195 4.72 8.90 -20.37
N GLY A 196 3.72 8.27 -19.72
CA GLY A 196 2.34 8.17 -20.21
C GLY A 196 1.29 9.03 -19.51
N GLY A 197 1.58 9.62 -18.34
CA GLY A 197 0.80 10.73 -17.75
C GLY A 197 -0.70 10.53 -17.45
N ASN A 198 -1.31 9.36 -17.72
CA ASN A 198 -2.76 9.19 -17.54
C ASN A 198 -3.10 8.76 -16.10
N ALA A 199 -3.33 9.74 -15.23
CA ALA A 199 -3.66 9.56 -13.81
C ALA A 199 -4.96 8.74 -13.56
N PHE A 200 -5.88 8.68 -14.53
CA PHE A 200 -7.15 7.96 -14.40
C PHE A 200 -6.99 6.43 -14.49
N HIS A 201 -6.20 5.93 -15.46
CA HIS A 201 -5.90 4.50 -15.57
C HIS A 201 -5.12 3.97 -14.34
N LEU A 202 -4.31 4.83 -13.75
CA LEU A 202 -3.55 4.58 -12.53
C LEU A 202 -4.42 4.30 -11.32
N GLN A 203 -5.42 5.15 -11.09
CA GLN A 203 -6.29 5.02 -9.93
C GLN A 203 -7.10 3.73 -10.00
N ILE A 204 -7.60 3.36 -11.18
CA ILE A 204 -8.31 2.09 -11.41
C ILE A 204 -7.38 0.91 -11.13
N PHE A 205 -6.15 0.95 -11.65
CA PHE A 205 -5.16 -0.09 -11.42
C PHE A 205 -4.87 -0.30 -9.92
N LEU A 206 -4.62 0.78 -9.19
CA LEU A 206 -4.37 0.72 -7.75
C LEU A 206 -5.59 0.17 -6.99
N ILE A 207 -6.81 0.62 -7.33
CA ILE A 207 -8.06 0.09 -6.74
C ILE A 207 -8.16 -1.43 -6.94
N VAL A 208 -7.92 -1.91 -8.16
CA VAL A 208 -7.97 -3.35 -8.47
C VAL A 208 -6.91 -4.12 -7.69
N SER A 209 -5.68 -3.61 -7.61
CA SER A 209 -4.61 -4.25 -6.83
C SER A 209 -4.89 -4.27 -5.32
N THR A 210 -5.47 -3.21 -4.77
CA THR A 210 -5.87 -3.14 -3.36
C THR A 210 -7.03 -4.09 -3.07
N GLY A 211 -8.01 -4.19 -3.98
CA GLY A 211 -9.10 -5.16 -3.87
C GLY A 211 -8.60 -6.60 -3.88
N PHE A 212 -7.61 -6.91 -4.73
CA PHE A 212 -6.96 -8.22 -4.75
C PHE A 212 -6.22 -8.51 -3.42
N LEU A 213 -5.51 -7.53 -2.86
CA LEU A 213 -4.83 -7.71 -1.57
C LEU A 213 -5.80 -7.90 -0.41
N TYR A 214 -7.00 -7.33 -0.46
CA TYR A 214 -8.04 -7.61 0.53
C TYR A 214 -8.60 -9.03 0.43
N LEU A 215 -8.65 -9.61 -0.77
CA LEU A 215 -8.94 -11.04 -0.92
C LEU A 215 -7.86 -11.89 -0.25
N VAL A 216 -6.58 -11.59 -0.50
CA VAL A 216 -5.45 -12.29 0.13
C VAL A 216 -5.48 -12.15 1.65
N ALA A 217 -5.70 -10.94 2.16
CA ALA A 217 -5.78 -10.70 3.59
C ALA A 217 -6.97 -11.40 4.25
N ALA A 218 -8.13 -11.49 3.58
CA ALA A 218 -9.26 -12.30 4.05
C ALA A 218 -8.88 -13.78 4.15
N GLY A 219 -8.17 -14.29 3.13
CA GLY A 219 -7.65 -15.66 3.10
C GLY A 219 -6.65 -15.94 4.23
N LEU A 220 -5.68 -15.04 4.44
CA LEU A 220 -4.71 -15.13 5.53
C LEU A 220 -5.39 -15.07 6.92
N PHE A 221 -6.42 -14.23 7.08
CA PHE A 221 -7.16 -14.16 8.34
C PHE A 221 -7.91 -15.45 8.63
N SER A 222 -8.62 -16.00 7.63
CA SER A 222 -9.33 -17.27 7.73
C SER A 222 -8.39 -18.45 8.03
N ARG A 223 -7.25 -18.50 7.32
CA ARG A 223 -6.19 -19.48 7.54
C ARG A 223 -5.58 -19.35 8.94
N GLY A 224 -5.35 -18.13 9.42
CA GLY A 224 -4.81 -17.90 10.76
C GLY A 224 -5.72 -18.45 11.86
N VAL A 225 -7.04 -18.29 11.71
CA VAL A 225 -8.03 -18.89 12.63
C VAL A 225 -8.01 -20.40 12.53
N TRP A 226 -7.97 -20.94 11.31
CA TRP A 226 -7.91 -22.39 11.09
C TRP A 226 -6.66 -23.03 11.75
N LEU A 227 -5.48 -22.43 11.57
CA LEU A 227 -4.22 -22.93 12.17
C LEU A 227 -4.28 -22.96 13.71
N ILE A 228 -4.91 -21.96 14.33
CA ILE A 228 -5.10 -21.93 15.79
C ILE A 228 -6.07 -23.03 16.26
N GLU A 229 -7.12 -23.30 15.49
CA GLU A 229 -8.05 -24.39 15.79
C GLU A 229 -7.40 -25.75 15.56
N ASN A 230 -6.60 -25.90 14.51
CA ASN A 230 -5.84 -27.11 14.21
C ASN A 230 -4.84 -27.41 15.34
N TYR A 231 -4.10 -26.41 15.81
CA TYR A 231 -3.18 -26.56 16.94
C TYR A 231 -3.88 -27.09 18.20
N LYS A 232 -5.10 -26.62 18.50
CA LYS A 232 -5.90 -27.15 19.62
C LYS A 232 -6.27 -28.62 19.40
N TYR A 233 -6.65 -28.98 18.17
CA TYR A 233 -7.02 -30.34 17.82
C TYR A 233 -5.83 -31.30 17.89
N VAL A 234 -4.69 -30.95 17.30
CA VAL A 234 -3.42 -31.70 17.38
C VAL A 234 -3.07 -32.00 18.84
N LYS A 235 -3.19 -31.00 19.72
CA LYS A 235 -2.90 -31.15 21.15
C LYS A 235 -3.88 -32.08 21.87
N LEU A 236 -5.13 -32.15 21.44
CA LEU A 236 -6.14 -33.07 21.99
C LEU A 236 -5.91 -34.51 21.53
N VAL A 237 -5.48 -34.71 20.29
CA VAL A 237 -5.19 -36.04 19.72
C VAL A 237 -3.88 -36.60 20.27
N GLY A 238 -2.93 -35.74 20.66
CA GLY A 238 -1.65 -36.16 21.25
C GLY A 238 -0.66 -36.75 20.24
N GLY A 239 -0.88 -36.49 18.95
CA GLY A 239 -0.05 -36.93 17.83
C GLY A 239 -0.23 -36.02 16.61
N ASP A 240 0.63 -36.17 15.61
CA ASP A 240 0.56 -35.38 14.37
C ASP A 240 -0.60 -35.88 13.48
N VAL A 241 -1.66 -35.07 13.40
CA VAL A 241 -2.83 -35.36 12.55
C VAL A 241 -2.51 -35.21 11.07
N GLY A 242 -1.42 -34.52 10.69
CA GLY A 242 -0.95 -34.42 9.32
C GLY A 242 -0.50 -35.76 8.73
N GLU A 243 0.03 -36.66 9.56
CA GLU A 243 0.47 -38.00 9.13
C GLU A 243 -0.71 -38.92 8.78
N THR A 244 -1.91 -38.63 9.28
CA THR A 244 -3.13 -39.39 8.97
C THR A 244 -3.74 -39.04 7.61
N GLY A 245 -3.17 -38.05 6.91
CA GLY A 245 -3.54 -37.67 5.56
C GLY A 245 -4.89 -36.96 5.47
N VAL A 246 -5.71 -37.33 4.48
CA VAL A 246 -7.01 -36.70 4.18
C VAL A 246 -8.20 -37.60 4.52
N GLY A 247 -7.99 -38.60 5.38
CA GLY A 247 -8.97 -39.61 5.74
C GLY A 247 -9.64 -39.37 7.09
N ALA A 248 -10.47 -40.32 7.52
CA ALA A 248 -11.08 -40.27 8.84
C ALA A 248 -10.00 -40.25 9.94
N GLY A 249 -10.08 -39.26 10.83
CA GLY A 249 -9.10 -39.05 11.90
C GLY A 249 -8.14 -37.87 11.68
N SER A 250 -8.12 -37.27 10.47
CA SER A 250 -7.26 -36.12 10.17
C SER A 250 -7.89 -34.74 10.45
N TYR A 251 -9.14 -34.71 10.89
CA TYR A 251 -9.88 -33.48 11.15
C TYR A 251 -10.91 -33.65 12.26
N ASP A 252 -11.23 -32.56 12.95
CA ASP A 252 -12.27 -32.55 13.96
C ASP A 252 -13.67 -32.52 13.33
N ILE A 253 -14.36 -33.66 13.34
CA ILE A 253 -15.73 -33.80 12.83
C ILE A 253 -16.71 -32.87 13.55
N ARG A 254 -16.45 -32.51 14.83
CA ARG A 254 -17.37 -31.70 15.64
C ARG A 254 -17.34 -30.22 15.28
N ASN A 255 -16.20 -29.73 14.81
CA ASN A 255 -16.00 -28.31 14.48
C ASN A 255 -15.84 -28.05 12.98
N SER A 256 -15.96 -29.08 12.15
CA SER A 256 -15.84 -28.97 10.69
C SER A 256 -17.19 -28.66 10.03
N VAL A 257 -17.21 -27.66 9.15
CA VAL A 257 -18.34 -27.32 8.28
C VAL A 257 -18.38 -28.26 7.08
N TRP A 258 -17.21 -28.50 6.47
CA TRP A 258 -17.05 -29.46 5.40
C TRP A 258 -15.69 -30.14 5.46
N HIS A 259 -15.64 -31.35 4.91
CA HIS A 259 -14.40 -32.05 4.63
C HIS A 259 -14.48 -32.65 3.22
N VAL A 260 -13.43 -32.45 2.43
CA VAL A 260 -13.25 -33.10 1.13
C VAL A 260 -11.91 -33.86 1.12
N ASN A 261 -11.99 -35.13 0.70
CA ASN A 261 -10.83 -36.05 0.65
C ASN A 261 -9.88 -35.73 -0.53
N CYS A 262 -10.33 -34.90 -1.47
CA CYS A 262 -9.51 -34.34 -2.53
C CYS A 262 -9.33 -32.84 -2.26
N CYS A 263 -8.32 -32.22 -2.87
CA CYS A 263 -8.13 -30.77 -2.82
C CYS A 263 -7.55 -30.22 -1.51
N SER A 264 -6.75 -31.01 -0.79
CA SER A 264 -5.98 -30.51 0.35
C SER A 264 -4.72 -29.75 -0.10
N PRO A 265 -4.37 -28.67 0.61
CA PRO A 265 -3.16 -27.89 0.34
C PRO A 265 -1.87 -28.58 0.84
N GLU A 266 -1.97 -29.49 1.82
CA GLU A 266 -0.83 -30.17 2.46
C GLU A 266 -0.50 -31.54 1.85
N TYR A 267 -1.51 -32.34 1.47
CA TYR A 267 -1.31 -33.72 1.01
C TYR A 267 -0.98 -33.77 -0.49
N ASN A 268 -0.08 -34.68 -0.90
CA ASN A 268 0.39 -34.87 -2.29
C ASN A 268 0.94 -33.61 -2.99
N GLY A 269 1.49 -32.66 -2.21
CA GLY A 269 2.18 -31.49 -2.74
C GLY A 269 1.25 -30.37 -3.22
N GLY A 270 -0.02 -30.37 -2.78
CA GLY A 270 -0.90 -29.19 -2.76
C GLY A 270 -1.32 -28.61 -4.11
N GLY A 271 -0.70 -28.98 -5.24
CA GLY A 271 -1.04 -28.54 -6.60
C GLY A 271 -1.46 -27.06 -6.70
N GLY A 272 -2.49 -26.78 -7.51
CA GLY A 272 -3.12 -25.46 -7.55
C GLY A 272 -3.87 -25.09 -6.25
N TRP A 273 -4.25 -26.07 -5.42
CA TRP A 273 -5.00 -25.87 -4.18
C TRP A 273 -4.19 -25.15 -3.08
N GLY A 274 -2.87 -25.30 -3.07
CA GLY A 274 -1.98 -24.51 -2.23
C GLY A 274 -1.99 -23.03 -2.58
N ILE A 275 -2.20 -22.68 -3.87
CA ILE A 275 -2.38 -21.29 -4.31
C ILE A 275 -3.74 -20.78 -3.84
N PHE A 276 -4.81 -21.58 -3.94
CA PHE A 276 -6.12 -21.21 -3.40
C PHE A 276 -6.10 -21.04 -1.87
N ASN A 277 -5.33 -21.86 -1.16
CA ASN A 277 -5.10 -21.70 0.27
C ASN A 277 -4.38 -20.37 0.58
N ALA A 278 -3.34 -20.04 -0.20
CA ALA A 278 -2.59 -18.80 -0.08
C ALA A 278 -3.42 -17.54 -0.33
N LEU A 279 -4.27 -17.58 -1.36
CA LEU A 279 -4.97 -16.41 -1.87
C LEU A 279 -6.34 -16.22 -1.25
N PHE A 280 -7.05 -17.31 -0.96
CA PHE A 280 -8.43 -17.27 -0.49
C PHE A 280 -8.62 -17.94 0.86
N GLY A 281 -7.56 -18.50 1.46
CA GLY A 281 -7.68 -19.25 2.71
C GLY A 281 -8.39 -20.60 2.53
N TRP A 282 -8.44 -21.12 1.30
CA TRP A 282 -9.08 -22.41 1.00
C TRP A 282 -8.48 -23.54 1.85
N GLN A 283 -9.35 -24.34 2.48
CA GLN A 283 -8.95 -25.54 3.19
C GLN A 283 -9.93 -26.69 2.89
N ASN A 284 -9.40 -27.90 2.74
CA ASN A 284 -10.23 -29.09 2.46
C ASN A 284 -11.07 -29.49 3.68
N SER A 285 -10.57 -29.22 4.89
CA SER A 285 -11.25 -29.39 6.17
C SER A 285 -11.58 -28.02 6.78
N ALA A 286 -12.62 -27.35 6.30
CA ALA A 286 -12.94 -26.03 6.86
C ALA A 286 -13.72 -26.16 8.17
N THR A 287 -13.29 -25.38 9.15
CA THR A 287 -13.92 -25.27 10.47
C THR A 287 -14.94 -24.12 10.51
N TYR A 288 -15.86 -24.15 11.47
CA TYR A 288 -16.79 -23.02 11.66
C TYR A 288 -16.04 -21.71 11.86
N GLY A 289 -14.94 -21.73 12.63
CA GLY A 289 -14.07 -20.57 12.84
C GLY A 289 -13.49 -20.01 11.54
N SER A 290 -12.93 -20.86 10.66
CA SER A 290 -12.35 -20.42 9.39
C SER A 290 -13.38 -19.74 8.45
N VAL A 291 -14.60 -20.27 8.37
CA VAL A 291 -15.66 -19.75 7.49
C VAL A 291 -16.23 -18.45 8.05
N ILE A 292 -16.52 -18.42 9.36
CA ILE A 292 -17.09 -17.25 10.03
C ILE A 292 -16.07 -16.10 10.00
N SER A 293 -14.79 -16.37 10.28
CA SER A 293 -13.74 -15.36 10.27
C SER A 293 -13.54 -14.72 8.89
N TYR A 294 -13.61 -15.49 7.80
CA TYR A 294 -13.56 -14.96 6.44
C TYR A 294 -14.71 -13.97 6.16
N ASN A 295 -15.94 -14.32 6.55
CA ASN A 295 -17.11 -13.46 6.35
C ASN A 295 -17.06 -12.21 7.25
N ILE A 296 -16.67 -12.36 8.52
CA ILE A 296 -16.50 -11.24 9.46
C ILE A 296 -15.46 -10.26 8.93
N TYR A 297 -14.34 -10.75 8.40
CA TYR A 297 -13.31 -9.89 7.83
C TYR A 297 -13.89 -8.97 6.73
N TRP A 298 -14.67 -9.51 5.80
CA TRP A 298 -15.31 -8.72 4.76
C TRP A 298 -16.32 -7.71 5.31
N ILE A 299 -17.13 -8.10 6.31
CA ILE A 299 -18.07 -7.19 6.97
C ILE A 299 -17.33 -6.01 7.60
N VAL A 300 -16.21 -6.27 8.29
CA VAL A 300 -15.38 -5.22 8.91
C VAL A 300 -14.78 -4.29 7.86
N VAL A 301 -14.24 -4.83 6.77
CA VAL A 301 -13.67 -4.04 5.66
C VAL A 301 -14.75 -3.16 5.02
N ILE A 302 -15.92 -3.72 4.71
CA ILE A 302 -17.05 -2.96 4.14
C ILE A 302 -17.50 -1.86 5.09
N ALA A 303 -17.68 -2.18 6.38
CA ALA A 303 -18.07 -1.21 7.39
C ALA A 303 -17.05 -0.06 7.52
N TYR A 304 -15.75 -0.37 7.47
CA TYR A 304 -14.68 0.62 7.49
C TYR A 304 -14.75 1.58 6.29
N PHE A 305 -14.93 1.07 5.07
CA PHE A 305 -15.05 1.89 3.87
C PHE A 305 -16.34 2.72 3.84
N LEU A 306 -17.46 2.15 4.30
CA LEU A 306 -18.71 2.90 4.43
C LEU A 306 -18.58 4.03 5.45
N PHE A 307 -17.98 3.76 6.61
CA PHE A 307 -17.71 4.78 7.63
C PHE A 307 -16.86 5.91 7.07
N MET A 308 -15.79 5.58 6.35
CA MET A 308 -14.92 6.56 5.69
C MET A 308 -15.68 7.39 4.65
N TYR A 309 -16.50 6.75 3.82
CA TYR A 309 -17.32 7.40 2.81
C TYR A 309 -18.31 8.40 3.43
N PHE A 310 -19.02 8.00 4.49
CA PHE A 310 -19.96 8.89 5.20
C PHE A 310 -19.24 10.07 5.86
N ARG A 311 -18.02 9.86 6.36
CA ARG A 311 -17.23 10.94 6.96
C ARG A 311 -16.80 11.98 5.93
N GLU A 312 -16.31 11.54 4.77
CA GLU A 312 -15.95 12.45 3.66
C GLU A 312 -17.18 13.20 3.13
N LYS A 313 -18.32 12.52 2.98
CA LYS A 313 -19.56 13.17 2.52
C LYS A 313 -20.02 14.25 3.50
N LYS A 314 -19.97 13.98 4.81
CA LYS A 314 -20.34 14.95 5.84
C LYS A 314 -19.41 16.17 5.83
N GLU A 315 -18.11 15.97 5.63
CA GLU A 315 -17.12 17.06 5.50
C GLU A 315 -17.40 17.94 4.26
N PHE A 316 -17.74 17.32 3.12
CA PHE A 316 -18.10 18.03 1.89
C PHE A 316 -19.42 18.84 2.03
N ASP A 317 -20.45 18.22 2.60
CA ASP A 317 -21.74 18.86 2.84
C ASP A 317 -21.61 20.04 3.82
N ALA A 318 -20.72 19.94 4.82
CA ALA A 318 -20.44 21.02 5.77
C ALA A 318 -19.71 22.21 5.11
N SER A 319 -18.71 21.95 4.26
CA SER A 319 -17.99 23.00 3.51
C SER A 319 -18.91 23.74 2.54
N THR A 320 -19.80 23.02 1.87
CA THR A 320 -20.75 23.63 0.92
C THR A 320 -21.74 24.55 1.64
N ARG A 321 -22.18 24.18 2.85
CA ARG A 321 -23.05 25.03 3.68
C ARG A 321 -22.35 26.29 4.15
N SER A 322 -21.10 26.21 4.61
CA SER A 322 -20.36 27.40 5.04
C SER A 322 -20.14 28.40 3.91
N ASP A 323 -19.85 27.92 2.69
CA ASP A 323 -19.68 28.80 1.52
C ASP A 323 -21.00 29.48 1.16
N SER A 324 -22.14 28.75 1.21
CA SER A 324 -23.45 29.34 0.98
C SER A 324 -23.89 30.35 2.04
N ASP A 325 -23.50 30.14 3.31
CA ASP A 325 -23.79 31.06 4.41
C ASP A 325 -22.99 32.37 4.26
N LEU A 326 -21.71 32.28 3.85
CA LEU A 326 -20.86 33.44 3.55
C LEU A 326 -21.35 34.24 2.34
N GLU A 327 -21.82 33.57 1.28
CA GLU A 327 -22.43 34.24 0.13
C GLU A 327 -23.74 34.94 0.49
N ALA A 328 -24.56 34.32 1.34
CA ALA A 328 -25.80 34.93 1.84
C ALA A 328 -25.56 36.15 2.75
N GLU A 329 -24.44 36.17 3.50
CA GLU A 329 -24.05 37.30 4.34
C GLU A 329 -23.47 38.47 3.50
N ASN A 330 -22.59 38.18 2.53
CA ASN A 330 -22.07 39.17 1.60
C ASN A 330 -23.16 39.76 0.68
N GLY A 331 -24.13 38.95 0.25
CA GLY A 331 -25.26 39.41 -0.56
C GLY A 331 -26.20 40.37 0.19
N LYS A 332 -26.25 40.29 1.53
CA LYS A 332 -27.00 41.23 2.38
C LYS A 332 -26.22 42.52 2.67
N GLY A 333 -24.88 42.50 2.58
CA GLY A 333 -24.01 43.65 2.83
C GLY A 333 -24.02 44.74 1.74
N VAL A 334 -24.49 44.44 0.53
CA VAL A 334 -24.44 45.38 -0.62
C VAL A 334 -25.72 46.24 -0.76
N VAL A 335 -26.79 45.95 -0.01
CA VAL A 335 -28.06 46.73 -0.10
C VAL A 335 -28.11 47.90 0.90
N GLY A 336 -27.06 48.09 1.71
CA GLY A 336 -27.07 48.95 2.89
C GLY A 336 -26.08 50.12 2.91
N ALA A 337 -25.68 50.72 1.79
CA ALA A 337 -24.96 52.00 1.85
C ALA A 337 -25.13 52.83 0.58
N GLY A 338 -25.70 54.03 0.72
CA GLY A 338 -25.60 55.09 -0.30
C GLY A 338 -26.91 55.70 -0.78
N LYS A 339 -27.69 56.31 0.12
CA LYS A 339 -28.63 57.38 -0.24
C LYS A 339 -27.94 58.71 0.05
N VAL A 340 -27.52 59.45 -0.98
CA VAL A 340 -27.21 60.89 -0.90
C VAL A 340 -27.85 61.56 -2.13
N PRO A 341 -28.58 62.69 -1.97
CA PRO A 341 -29.33 63.33 -3.05
C PRO A 341 -28.52 64.41 -3.79
N GLY A 342 -28.77 64.52 -5.10
CA GLY A 342 -28.68 65.67 -6.03
C GLY A 342 -27.62 66.78 -5.87
N HIS A 343 -26.85 67.05 -6.94
CA HIS A 343 -27.00 68.28 -7.75
C HIS A 343 -26.05 68.34 -8.97
N THR A 344 -26.63 68.76 -10.11
CA THR A 344 -26.07 69.54 -11.25
C THR A 344 -24.88 69.01 -12.06
N GLY A 345 -25.12 68.89 -13.38
CA GLY A 345 -24.12 68.53 -14.37
C GLY A 345 -23.30 69.70 -14.90
N VAL A 346 -22.29 69.36 -15.70
CA VAL A 346 -21.69 70.21 -16.73
C VAL A 346 -21.26 69.29 -17.88
N GLU A 347 -21.84 69.58 -19.03
CA GLU A 347 -21.51 69.15 -20.39
C GLU A 347 -20.14 69.73 -20.78
N VAL A 348 -19.24 68.92 -21.33
CA VAL A 348 -18.12 69.43 -22.16
C VAL A 348 -17.98 68.53 -23.38
N ASP A 349 -18.44 69.08 -24.50
CA ASP A 349 -18.07 68.70 -25.86
C ASP A 349 -16.55 68.85 -26.05
N GLU A 350 -15.91 67.88 -26.72
CA GLU A 350 -14.80 68.21 -27.61
C GLU A 350 -14.72 67.20 -28.77
N LYS A 351 -15.15 67.67 -29.94
CA LYS A 351 -14.85 67.10 -31.27
C LYS A 351 -13.62 67.80 -31.86
N SER A 352 -13.02 67.12 -32.83
CA SER A 352 -11.93 67.50 -33.77
C SER A 352 -10.55 67.10 -33.27
N ASN A 353 -9.71 66.42 -34.05
CA ASN A 353 -9.63 66.32 -35.52
C ASN A 353 -9.05 64.96 -35.94
#